data_AF-A0A7X9D1B9-F1
#
_entry.id   AF-A0A7X9D1B9-F1
#
_cell.length_a   1.000
_cell.length_b   1.000
_cell.length_c   1.000
_cell.angle_alpha   90.00
_cell.angle_beta   90.00
_cell.angle_gamma   90.00
#
_symmetry.space_group_name_H-M   'P 1'
#
loop_
_entity.id
_entity.type
_entity.pdbx_description
1 polymer ?
#
loop_
_entity_poly.entity_id
_entity_poly.type
_entity_poly.pdbx_seq_one_letter_code
_entity_poly.pdbx_strand_id
1 'polypeptide(L)'
;MKKRLLLVLLVLAVVVSSIGCRKKDPTKYKPKETKETTQQKIVENVAKEDKPEDVSSVPLSERAVLYAATPGQHYPWNYFEGGELKGADLGVLEEACRRMGYEIYYEIMMVDLIHGAIDAGKVDTGA
;
A
#
# COMPACT_ATOMS: atom_id res chain seq x y z
N MET A 1 -4.03 13.19 42.70
CA MET A 1 -3.52 11.95 42.07
C MET A 1 -4.60 10.90 41.86
N LYS A 2 -5.55 10.70 42.80
CA LYS A 2 -6.65 9.71 42.70
C LYS A 2 -7.56 9.87 41.46
N LYS A 3 -7.89 11.10 41.06
CA LYS A 3 -8.75 11.38 39.88
C LYS A 3 -8.06 11.11 38.53
N ARG A 4 -6.73 11.29 38.45
CA ARG A 4 -5.94 10.98 37.25
C ARG A 4 -5.71 9.47 37.13
N LEU A 5 -5.53 8.78 38.26
CA LEU A 5 -5.45 7.32 38.30
C LEU A 5 -6.79 6.65 37.92
N LEU A 6 -7.93 7.23 38.35
CA LEU A 6 -9.26 6.73 38.00
C LEU A 6 -9.56 6.87 36.49
N LEU A 7 -9.06 7.94 35.86
CA LEU A 7 -9.27 8.22 34.44
C LEU A 7 -8.40 7.32 33.55
N VAL A 8 -7.17 7.01 33.98
CA VAL A 8 -6.30 6.03 33.30
C VAL A 8 -6.86 4.59 33.39
N LEU A 9 -7.45 4.22 34.54
CA LEU A 9 -8.09 2.90 34.72
C LEU A 9 -9.37 2.74 33.88
N LEU A 10 -10.13 3.82 33.68
CA LEU A 10 -11.37 3.79 32.88
C LEU A 10 -11.08 3.69 31.37
N VAL A 11 -9.99 4.28 30.89
CA VAL A 11 -9.54 4.13 29.49
C VAL A 11 -8.98 2.72 29.23
N LEU A 12 -8.31 2.09 30.21
CA LEU A 12 -7.80 0.72 30.05
C LEU A 12 -8.92 -0.34 29.98
N ALA A 13 -10.06 -0.11 30.65
CA ALA A 13 -11.16 -1.07 30.70
C ALA A 13 -11.94 -1.17 29.37
N VAL A 14 -11.92 -0.14 28.52
CA VAL A 14 -12.62 -0.14 27.22
C VAL A 14 -11.89 -1.00 26.18
N VAL A 15 -10.59 -1.28 26.37
CA VAL A 15 -9.77 -2.03 25.40
C VAL A 15 -9.90 -3.55 25.54
N VAL A 16 -10.52 -4.07 26.61
CA VAL A 16 -10.54 -5.52 26.93
C VAL A 16 -11.83 -6.24 26.49
N SER A 17 -12.78 -5.57 25.85
CA SER A 17 -14.10 -6.16 25.53
C SER A 17 -14.26 -6.77 24.13
N SER A 18 -13.21 -6.95 23.33
CA SER A 18 -13.33 -7.57 21.99
C SER A 18 -12.94 -9.06 21.93
N ILE A 19 -12.67 -9.74 23.04
CA ILE A 19 -12.50 -11.21 23.03
C ILE A 19 -13.88 -11.89 23.18
N GLY A 20 -14.65 -11.85 22.10
CA GLY A 20 -15.89 -12.62 21.94
C GLY A 20 -15.61 -13.98 21.30
N CYS A 21 -15.61 -15.05 22.09
CA CYS A 21 -15.68 -16.42 21.57
C CYS A 21 -17.10 -16.75 21.10
N ARG A 22 -17.30 -17.00 19.80
CA ARG A 22 -18.46 -17.71 19.25
C ARG A 22 -17.98 -18.92 18.45
N LYS A 23 -18.37 -20.14 18.88
CA LYS A 23 -18.13 -21.40 18.17
C LYS A 23 -19.29 -21.69 17.20
N LYS A 24 -18.98 -21.89 15.92
CA LYS A 24 -19.52 -22.98 15.07
C LYS A 24 -18.72 -23.07 13.76
N ASP A 25 -17.93 -24.14 13.63
CA ASP A 25 -17.33 -24.67 12.39
C ASP A 25 -18.43 -25.26 11.47
N PRO A 26 -18.26 -25.34 10.12
CA PRO A 26 -17.03 -25.81 9.46
C PRO A 26 -16.65 -25.12 8.13
N THR A 27 -15.35 -24.81 7.98
CA THR A 27 -14.43 -25.29 6.91
C THR A 27 -13.27 -24.30 6.71
N LYS A 28 -12.11 -24.71 7.23
CA LYS A 28 -10.73 -24.30 6.99
C LYS A 28 -10.46 -23.06 6.10
N TYR A 29 -9.97 -21.99 6.74
CA TYR A 29 -8.72 -21.33 6.32
C TYR A 29 -8.09 -20.64 7.54
N LYS A 30 -6.81 -20.95 7.82
CA LYS A 30 -6.03 -20.28 8.87
C LYS A 30 -5.28 -19.11 8.24
N PRO A 31 -5.46 -17.86 8.69
CA PRO A 31 -4.59 -16.77 8.32
C PRO A 31 -3.17 -17.08 8.79
N LYS A 32 -2.19 -17.09 7.86
CA LYS A 32 -0.78 -17.00 8.25
C LYS A 32 -0.49 -15.54 8.60
N GLU A 33 0.14 -15.35 9.74
CA GLU A 33 0.61 -14.07 10.25
C GLU A 33 1.35 -13.28 9.16
N THR A 34 0.81 -12.10 8.86
CA THR A 34 1.46 -11.06 8.07
C THR A 34 2.68 -10.59 8.85
N LYS A 35 3.87 -11.00 8.40
CA LYS A 35 5.11 -10.35 8.79
C LYS A 35 5.24 -9.04 8.00
N GLU A 36 5.70 -8.03 8.71
CA GLU A 36 5.81 -6.62 8.34
C GLU A 36 6.07 -6.34 6.86
N THR A 37 5.17 -5.56 6.28
CA THR A 37 5.25 -4.92 4.97
C THR A 37 6.55 -4.09 4.89
N THR A 38 7.54 -4.61 4.17
CA THR A 38 8.69 -3.82 3.77
C THR A 38 8.25 -2.90 2.64
N GLN A 39 8.19 -1.60 2.93
CA GLN A 39 8.04 -0.54 1.93
C GLN A 39 9.22 -0.65 0.96
N GLN A 40 8.98 -1.19 -0.24
CA GLN A 40 10.00 -1.21 -1.28
C GLN A 40 9.91 0.09 -2.07
N LYS A 41 10.83 1.01 -1.75
CA LYS A 41 11.17 2.14 -2.62
C LYS A 41 11.94 1.56 -3.81
N ILE A 42 11.26 1.31 -4.92
CA ILE A 42 11.95 1.01 -6.19
C ILE A 42 12.18 2.36 -6.87
N VAL A 43 13.36 2.93 -6.64
CA VAL A 43 13.91 3.98 -7.47
C VAL A 43 15.33 3.57 -7.80
N GLU A 44 15.51 2.90 -8.94
CA GLU A 44 16.68 3.04 -9.83
C GLU A 44 16.52 2.12 -11.04
N ASN A 45 16.15 2.72 -12.18
CA ASN A 45 16.73 2.52 -13.52
C ASN A 45 15.74 2.97 -14.59
N VAL A 46 15.74 4.28 -14.91
CA VAL A 46 15.08 4.79 -16.11
C VAL A 46 16.17 5.20 -17.10
N ALA A 47 16.34 4.36 -18.12
CA ALA A 47 17.02 4.73 -19.35
C ALA A 47 16.16 5.73 -20.15
N LYS A 48 16.85 6.72 -20.73
CA LYS A 48 16.44 7.70 -21.76
C LYS A 48 15.59 7.06 -22.87
N GLU A 49 14.67 7.68 -23.61
CA GLU A 49 14.29 9.05 -24.01
C GLU A 49 12.84 8.89 -24.59
N ASP A 50 11.86 9.76 -24.34
CA ASP A 50 11.41 10.80 -25.29
C ASP A 50 10.39 11.75 -24.61
N LYS A 51 10.38 13.02 -25.05
CA LYS A 51 9.99 14.21 -24.28
C LYS A 51 8.53 14.68 -24.49
N PRO A 52 7.64 14.59 -23.50
CA PRO A 52 6.66 15.63 -23.18
C PRO A 52 7.27 16.63 -22.18
N GLU A 53 6.70 17.82 -22.07
CA GLU A 53 7.25 18.98 -21.32
C GLU A 53 7.83 18.62 -19.94
N ASP A 54 9.01 19.19 -19.68
CA ASP A 54 9.98 18.72 -18.70
C ASP A 54 9.62 19.12 -17.26
N VAL A 55 8.78 18.33 -16.61
CA VAL A 55 8.57 18.36 -15.14
C VAL A 55 9.79 17.84 -14.36
N SER A 56 10.91 17.46 -15.02
CA SER A 56 12.13 17.03 -14.31
C SER A 56 12.83 18.16 -13.57
N SER A 57 12.46 19.42 -13.82
CA SER A 57 12.98 20.57 -13.06
C SER A 57 12.46 20.66 -11.63
N VAL A 58 11.40 19.92 -11.28
CA VAL A 58 10.92 19.82 -9.89
C VAL A 58 11.77 18.78 -9.15
N PRO A 59 12.52 19.15 -8.10
CA PRO A 59 13.27 18.20 -7.29
C PRO A 59 12.35 17.10 -6.76
N LEU A 60 12.84 15.85 -6.74
CA LEU A 60 12.09 14.70 -6.22
C LEU A 60 11.51 14.96 -4.81
N SER A 61 12.24 15.68 -3.97
CA SER A 61 11.81 16.07 -2.61
C SER A 61 10.59 17.00 -2.56
N GLU A 62 10.20 17.58 -3.69
CA GLU A 62 9.04 18.49 -3.80
C GLU A 62 7.88 17.86 -4.58
N ARG A 63 8.05 16.64 -5.09
CA ARG A 63 6.99 15.94 -5.82
C ARG A 63 6.00 15.32 -4.85
N ALA A 64 4.72 15.41 -5.19
CA ALA A 64 3.68 14.67 -4.50
C ALA A 64 3.87 13.17 -4.74
N VAL A 65 3.48 12.35 -3.76
CA VAL A 65 3.59 10.89 -3.84
C VAL A 65 2.20 10.32 -4.13
N LEU A 66 2.13 9.43 -5.12
CA LEU A 66 0.97 8.56 -5.36
C LEU A 66 1.26 7.17 -4.78
N TYR A 67 0.39 6.70 -3.90
CA TYR A 67 0.43 5.36 -3.33
C TYR A 67 -0.52 4.45 -4.13
N ALA A 68 0.02 3.45 -4.80
CA ALA A 68 -0.75 2.46 -5.56
C ALA A 68 -0.70 1.10 -4.85
N ALA A 69 -1.80 0.36 -4.85
CA ALA A 69 -1.84 -1.02 -4.38
C ALA A 69 -1.88 -2.01 -5.53
N THR A 70 -1.17 -3.13 -5.42
CA THR A 70 -1.21 -4.21 -6.42
C THR A 70 -0.91 -5.57 -5.81
N PRO A 71 -1.49 -6.67 -6.30
CA PRO A 71 -1.14 -8.00 -5.81
C PRO A 71 0.19 -8.52 -6.37
N GLY A 72 0.65 -8.02 -7.53
CA GLY A 72 1.88 -8.48 -8.16
C GLY A 72 1.84 -9.95 -8.58
N GLN A 73 0.66 -10.46 -8.95
CA GLN A 73 0.42 -11.89 -9.23
C GLN A 73 -0.26 -12.14 -10.59
N HIS A 74 -0.49 -11.10 -11.38
CA HIS A 74 -1.23 -11.12 -12.63
C HIS A 74 -0.33 -10.79 -13.83
N TYR A 75 0.33 -11.79 -14.41
CA TYR A 75 1.04 -11.61 -15.68
C TYR A 75 0.04 -11.35 -16.82
N PRO A 76 0.30 -10.40 -17.75
CA PRO A 76 1.45 -9.50 -17.85
C PRO A 76 1.26 -8.12 -17.20
N TRP A 77 0.20 -7.95 -16.40
CA TRP A 77 -0.31 -6.68 -15.90
C TRP A 77 0.45 -6.16 -14.69
N ASN A 78 0.60 -7.00 -13.66
CA ASN A 78 1.41 -6.75 -12.47
C ASN A 78 1.92 -8.09 -11.93
N TYR A 79 3.23 -8.34 -11.93
CA TYR A 79 3.80 -9.63 -11.55
C TYR A 79 5.24 -9.47 -11.05
N PHE A 80 5.69 -10.40 -10.20
CA PHE A 80 7.09 -10.47 -9.81
C PHE A 80 7.92 -11.29 -10.80
N GLU A 81 9.04 -10.74 -11.26
CA GLU A 81 10.05 -11.43 -12.04
C GLU A 81 11.44 -11.10 -11.48
N GLY A 82 12.20 -12.12 -11.07
CA GLY A 82 13.52 -11.90 -10.47
C GLY A 82 13.48 -11.15 -9.13
N GLY A 83 12.32 -11.12 -8.45
CA GLY A 83 12.12 -10.35 -7.21
C GLY A 83 11.74 -8.88 -7.44
N GLU A 84 11.61 -8.45 -8.69
CA GLU A 84 11.16 -7.11 -9.07
C GLU A 84 9.69 -7.14 -9.47
N LEU A 85 8.93 -6.15 -9.01
CA LEU A 85 7.55 -5.94 -9.45
C LEU A 85 7.58 -5.31 -10.86
N LYS A 86 6.93 -5.96 -11.82
CA LYS A 86 6.89 -5.56 -13.24
C LYS A 86 5.47 -5.68 -13.80
N GLY A 87 5.22 -5.05 -14.94
CA GLY A 87 4.00 -5.29 -15.72
C GLY A 87 3.44 -4.03 -16.37
N ALA A 88 2.45 -4.24 -17.25
CA ALA A 88 1.85 -3.18 -18.04
C ALA A 88 1.14 -2.11 -17.19
N ASP A 89 0.47 -2.49 -16.10
CA ASP A 89 -0.24 -1.52 -15.25
C ASP A 89 0.74 -0.57 -14.57
N LEU A 90 1.90 -1.09 -14.18
CA LEU A 90 2.95 -0.30 -13.53
C LEU A 90 3.51 0.73 -14.51
N GLY A 91 3.85 0.30 -15.72
CA GLY A 91 4.38 1.21 -16.75
C GLY A 91 3.40 2.34 -17.10
N VAL A 92 2.09 2.04 -17.14
CA VAL A 92 1.06 3.07 -17.37
C VAL A 92 1.01 4.07 -16.22
N LEU A 93 1.01 3.59 -14.97
CA LEU A 93 0.95 4.45 -13.78
C LEU A 93 2.24 5.27 -13.59
N GLU A 94 3.40 4.68 -13.83
CA GLU A 94 4.70 5.35 -13.78
C GLU A 94 4.78 6.46 -14.82
N GLU A 95 4.37 6.20 -16.07
CA GLU A 95 4.37 7.22 -17.13
C GLU A 95 3.36 8.34 -16.84
N ALA A 96 2.19 8.00 -16.28
CA ALA A 96 1.22 8.99 -15.83
C ALA A 96 1.81 9.86 -14.71
N CYS A 97 2.39 9.26 -13.67
CA CYS A 97 3.02 9.99 -12.56
C CYS A 97 4.17 10.87 -13.06
N ARG A 98 5.01 10.37 -13.97
CA ARG A 98 6.10 11.14 -14.58
C ARG A 98 5.60 12.39 -15.29
N ARG A 99 4.52 12.28 -16.08
CA ARG A 99 3.91 13.42 -16.78
C ARG A 99 3.27 14.44 -15.84
N MET A 100 2.73 13.96 -14.71
CA MET A 100 2.07 14.81 -13.72
C MET A 100 3.02 15.38 -12.65
N GLY A 101 4.28 14.93 -12.62
CA GLY A 101 5.26 15.35 -11.61
C GLY A 101 5.10 14.67 -10.25
N TYR A 102 4.61 13.43 -10.21
CA TYR A 102 4.44 12.62 -9.00
C TYR A 102 5.55 11.56 -8.87
N GLU A 103 5.91 11.21 -7.64
CA GLU A 103 6.52 9.91 -7.33
C GLU A 103 5.42 8.85 -7.21
N ILE A 104 5.76 7.58 -7.42
CA ILE A 104 4.84 6.45 -7.22
C ILE A 104 5.46 5.40 -6.30
N TYR A 105 4.66 4.87 -5.37
CA TYR A 105 5.02 3.76 -4.50
C TYR A 105 3.97 2.67 -4.59
N TYR A 106 4.42 1.41 -4.63
CA TYR A 106 3.55 0.25 -4.68
C TYR A 106 3.47 -0.45 -3.32
N GLU A 107 2.25 -0.66 -2.84
CA GLU A 107 1.95 -1.51 -1.69
C GLU A 107 1.42 -2.87 -2.17
N ILE A 108 2.09 -3.94 -1.75
CA ILE A 108 1.70 -5.29 -2.14
C ILE A 108 0.58 -5.80 -1.23
N MET A 109 -0.59 -6.06 -1.81
CA MET A 109 -1.73 -6.61 -1.07
C MET A 109 -2.67 -7.44 -1.95
N MET A 110 -3.48 -8.29 -1.31
CA MET A 110 -4.48 -9.10 -2.02
C MET A 110 -5.53 -8.20 -2.69
N VAL A 111 -5.99 -8.59 -3.88
CA VAL A 111 -7.00 -7.85 -4.67
C VAL A 111 -8.27 -7.50 -3.87
N ASP A 112 -8.74 -8.41 -3.02
CA ASP A 112 -9.93 -8.21 -2.18
C ASP A 112 -9.75 -7.10 -1.13
N LEU A 113 -8.50 -6.72 -0.80
CA LEU A 113 -8.17 -5.69 0.18
C LEU A 113 -7.99 -4.31 -0.45
N ILE A 114 -7.70 -4.24 -1.76
CA ILE A 114 -7.35 -2.99 -2.45
C ILE A 114 -8.49 -1.97 -2.35
N HIS A 115 -9.73 -2.39 -2.64
CA HIS A 115 -10.89 -1.50 -2.55
C HIS A 115 -11.05 -0.90 -1.14
N GLY A 116 -10.91 -1.73 -0.10
CA GLY A 116 -10.97 -1.24 1.28
C GLY A 116 -9.80 -0.33 1.66
N ALA A 117 -8.63 -0.52 1.07
CA ALA A 117 -7.47 0.35 1.27
C ALA A 117 -7.69 1.72 0.59
N ILE A 118 -8.30 1.75 -0.59
CA ILE A 118 -8.71 2.98 -1.29
C ILE A 118 -9.78 3.72 -0.49
N ASP A 119 -10.86 3.04 -0.07
CA ASP A 119 -11.93 3.64 0.73
C ASP A 119 -11.42 4.22 2.06
N ALA A 120 -10.41 3.58 2.64
CA ALA A 120 -9.76 4.05 3.87
C ALA A 120 -8.71 5.16 3.65
N GLY A 121 -8.42 5.53 2.39
CA GLY A 121 -7.40 6.51 2.04
C GLY A 121 -5.97 6.08 2.36
N LYS A 122 -5.70 4.77 2.42
CA LYS A 122 -4.34 4.23 2.64
C LYS A 122 -3.51 4.23 1.36
N VAL A 123 -4.20 4.05 0.24
CA VAL A 123 -3.64 4.12 -1.11
C VAL A 123 -4.59 4.97 -1.96
N ASP A 124 -4.05 5.61 -2.99
CA ASP A 124 -4.79 6.50 -3.89
C ASP A 124 -5.46 5.74 -5.04
N THR A 125 -4.89 4.59 -5.43
CA THR A 125 -5.38 3.78 -6.55
C THR A 125 -4.96 2.32 -6.46
N GLY A 126 -5.52 1.48 -7.35
CA GLY A 126 -5.15 0.08 -7.53
C GLY A 126 -4.59 -0.20 -8.93
N ALA A 127 -3.70 -1.18 -9.02
CA ALA A 127 -3.15 -1.76 -10.24
C ALA A 127 -3.37 -3.28 -10.26
#